data_AF-X0W067-F1
#
_entry.id   AF-X0W067-F1
#
_cell.length_a   1.000
_cell.length_b   1.000
_cell.length_c   1.000
_cell.angle_alpha   90.00
_cell.angle_beta   90.00
_cell.angle_gamma   90.00
#
_symmetry.space_group_name_H-M   'P 1'
#
loop_
_entity.id
_entity.type
_entity.pdbx_description
1 polymer ?
#
loop_
_entity_poly.entity_id
_entity_poly.type
_entity_poly.pdbx_seq_one_letter_code
_entity_poly.pdbx_strand_id
1 'polypeptide(L)'
;MDQVTESLLVRVWHSQILRDKELITAGGESFRVIYPGRTNSESGPDFHHAIIATGEGELRGDVELHVRSSGWQAHGHHRDPRYNGLILHVVMWHDKEGPTVLEDGKTVPVLPLYPYLEGLEWFSLLAAPDEPCHDLGARLGDGVVGELLDGAGEKRFRAKAGRFQAELAIKEGEQVLYEGMMGALGYSRNKESFEELARRMPVKVLEHIAHGASREKRG
;
A
#
# COMPACT_ATOMS: atom_id res chain seq x y z
N MET A 1 -21.86 17.47 18.10
CA MET A 1 -21.37 17.17 16.74
C MET A 1 -19.95 16.70 16.92
N ASP A 2 -19.78 15.39 16.92
CA ASP A 2 -18.48 14.75 17.10
C ASP A 2 -17.50 15.23 16.04
N GLN A 3 -16.28 15.52 16.48
CA GLN A 3 -15.24 16.14 15.66
C GLN A 3 -14.83 15.15 14.55
N VAL A 4 -14.92 15.57 13.28
CA VAL A 4 -14.48 14.75 12.14
C VAL A 4 -13.00 14.42 12.29
N THR A 5 -12.65 13.14 12.19
CA THR A 5 -11.28 12.63 12.31
C THR A 5 -10.77 12.09 10.97
N GLU A 6 -9.45 12.02 10.80
CA GLU A 6 -8.83 11.41 9.60
C GLU A 6 -9.19 9.92 9.48
N SER A 7 -9.26 9.19 10.59
CA SER A 7 -9.71 7.80 10.58
C SER A 7 -11.14 7.62 10.05
N LEU A 8 -12.02 8.60 10.25
CA LEU A 8 -13.35 8.58 9.65
C LEU A 8 -13.27 8.83 8.14
N LEU A 9 -12.45 9.79 7.69
CA LEU A 9 -12.22 10.03 6.26
C LEU A 9 -11.66 8.80 5.55
N VAL A 10 -10.68 8.12 6.14
CA VAL A 10 -10.10 6.88 5.62
C VAL A 10 -11.20 5.85 5.38
N ARG A 11 -12.15 5.70 6.31
CA ARG A 11 -13.26 4.75 6.15
C ARG A 11 -14.27 5.16 5.10
N VAL A 12 -14.62 6.44 5.06
CA VAL A 12 -15.50 7.01 4.03
C VAL A 12 -14.89 6.77 2.65
N TRP A 13 -13.62 7.11 2.47
CA TRP A 13 -12.89 6.86 1.23
C TRP A 13 -12.80 5.37 0.92
N HIS A 14 -12.44 4.52 1.87
CA HIS A 14 -12.36 3.07 1.63
C HIS A 14 -13.71 2.50 1.15
N SER A 15 -14.82 2.93 1.75
CA SER A 15 -16.17 2.46 1.40
C SER A 15 -16.65 2.89 0.01
N GLN A 16 -16.12 4.01 -0.50
CA GLN A 16 -16.59 4.65 -1.75
C GLN A 16 -18.13 4.87 -1.80
N ILE A 17 -18.77 5.00 -0.62
CA ILE A 17 -20.18 5.41 -0.49
C ILE A 17 -20.23 6.93 -0.61
N LEU A 18 -20.19 7.38 -1.86
CA LEU A 18 -20.26 8.77 -2.28
C LEU A 18 -21.55 8.99 -3.08
N ARG A 19 -22.12 10.19 -2.97
CA ARG A 19 -23.36 10.58 -3.66
C ARG A 19 -23.23 10.43 -5.17
N ASP A 20 -22.10 10.86 -5.70
CA ASP A 20 -21.80 10.86 -7.12
C ASP A 20 -20.62 9.93 -7.42
N LYS A 21 -20.63 9.29 -8.60
CA LYS A 21 -19.52 8.44 -9.06
C LYS A 21 -18.45 9.22 -9.80
N GLU A 22 -18.82 10.36 -10.36
CA GLU A 22 -17.91 11.31 -11.00
C GLU A 22 -17.59 12.42 -10.00
N LEU A 23 -16.30 12.54 -9.68
CA LEU A 23 -15.77 13.48 -8.70
C LEU A 23 -15.04 14.60 -9.42
N ILE A 24 -14.96 15.76 -8.78
CA ILE A 24 -14.35 16.97 -9.32
C ILE A 24 -13.36 17.49 -8.29
N THR A 25 -12.11 17.70 -8.71
CA THR A 25 -11.06 18.27 -7.87
C THR A 25 -11.33 19.75 -7.63
N ALA A 26 -10.68 20.36 -6.64
CA ALA A 26 -10.72 21.80 -6.43
C ALA A 26 -10.18 22.60 -7.64
N GLY A 27 -9.35 21.97 -8.49
CA GLY A 27 -8.88 22.53 -9.75
C GLY A 27 -9.88 22.42 -10.91
N GLY A 28 -11.02 21.76 -10.72
CA GLY A 28 -12.05 21.54 -11.74
C GLY A 28 -11.85 20.30 -12.59
N GLU A 29 -10.87 19.45 -12.28
CA GLU A 29 -10.61 18.22 -13.04
C GLU A 29 -11.59 17.13 -12.61
N SER A 30 -12.21 16.47 -13.59
CA SER A 30 -13.15 15.39 -13.33
C SER A 30 -12.47 14.03 -13.40
N PHE A 31 -12.85 13.13 -12.49
CA PHE A 31 -12.35 11.75 -12.47
C PHE A 31 -13.36 10.78 -11.82
N ARG A 32 -13.11 9.48 -12.01
CA ARG A 32 -13.82 8.40 -11.31
C ARG A 32 -12.83 7.50 -10.59
N VAL A 33 -13.20 7.06 -9.39
CA VAL A 33 -12.41 6.07 -8.65
C VAL A 33 -12.72 4.67 -9.19
N ILE A 34 -11.74 4.00 -9.80
CA ILE A 34 -11.83 2.58 -10.18
C ILE A 34 -11.51 1.71 -8.96
N TYR A 35 -10.46 2.07 -8.24
CA TYR A 35 -10.02 1.39 -7.02
C TYR A 35 -9.48 2.43 -6.02
N PRO A 36 -10.03 2.49 -4.78
CA PRO A 36 -9.62 3.50 -3.79
C PRO A 36 -8.17 3.32 -3.28
N GLY A 37 -7.56 2.17 -3.55
CA GLY A 37 -6.25 1.77 -3.04
C GLY A 37 -6.36 0.79 -1.87
N ARG A 38 -5.21 0.26 -1.45
CA ARG A 38 -5.07 -0.56 -0.24
C ARG A 38 -4.72 0.35 0.93
N THR A 39 -5.46 0.27 2.02
CA THR A 39 -5.15 0.99 3.26
C THR A 39 -3.73 0.67 3.72
N ASN A 40 -2.97 1.70 4.06
CA ASN A 40 -1.64 1.60 4.63
C ASN A 40 -1.72 1.86 6.14
N SER A 41 -1.21 0.92 6.95
CA SER A 41 -1.09 1.09 8.40
C SER A 41 0.35 1.42 8.83
N GLU A 42 1.26 1.57 7.87
CA GLU A 42 2.65 1.96 8.09
C GLU A 42 2.84 3.46 7.81
N SER A 43 4.08 3.94 7.89
CA SER A 43 4.43 5.30 7.51
C SER A 43 4.25 5.54 6.00
N GLY A 44 3.86 6.75 5.62
CA GLY A 44 3.66 7.15 4.23
C GLY A 44 2.19 7.46 3.95
N PRO A 45 1.76 7.41 2.68
CA PRO A 45 0.39 7.77 2.33
C PRO A 45 -0.63 6.79 2.90
N ASP A 46 -1.83 7.27 3.20
CA ASP A 46 -2.93 6.47 3.78
C ASP A 46 -3.38 5.30 2.89
N PHE A 47 -3.27 5.43 1.56
CA PHE A 47 -3.64 4.38 0.61
C PHE A 47 -2.59 4.19 -0.49
N HIS A 48 -2.31 2.92 -0.79
CA HIS A 48 -1.40 2.53 -1.87
C HIS A 48 -2.11 2.00 -3.12
N HIS A 49 -1.56 2.35 -4.28
CA HIS A 49 -1.97 1.84 -5.60
C HIS A 49 -3.46 2.02 -5.92
N ALA A 50 -4.03 3.17 -5.56
CA ALA A 50 -5.31 3.60 -6.09
C ALA A 50 -5.26 3.67 -7.62
N ILE A 51 -6.41 3.47 -8.24
CA ILE A 51 -6.60 3.57 -9.69
C ILE A 51 -7.76 4.53 -9.92
N ILE A 52 -7.49 5.63 -10.61
CA ILE A 52 -8.50 6.62 -10.99
C ILE A 52 -8.53 6.77 -12.51
N ALA A 53 -9.74 6.91 -13.07
CA ALA A 53 -9.96 7.22 -14.48
C ALA A 53 -10.17 8.73 -14.62
N THR A 54 -9.32 9.37 -15.42
CA THR A 54 -9.45 10.79 -15.80
C THR A 54 -9.81 10.89 -17.29
N GLY A 55 -10.01 12.11 -17.79
CA GLY A 55 -10.18 12.35 -19.22
C GLY A 55 -8.96 11.98 -20.07
N GLU A 56 -7.78 11.83 -19.46
CA GLU A 56 -6.51 11.53 -20.15
C GLU A 56 -6.10 10.05 -20.07
N GLY A 57 -6.76 9.25 -19.22
CA GLY A 57 -6.50 7.83 -19.06
C GLY A 57 -6.59 7.35 -17.61
N GLU A 58 -6.02 6.18 -17.35
CA GLU A 58 -5.90 5.65 -15.99
C GLU A 58 -4.63 6.17 -15.31
N LEU A 59 -4.78 6.71 -14.10
CA LEU A 59 -3.68 7.04 -13.21
C LEU A 59 -3.59 6.01 -12.08
N ARG A 60 -2.35 5.65 -11.72
CA ARG A 60 -2.04 4.69 -10.65
C ARG A 60 -1.03 5.31 -9.70
N GLY A 61 -1.34 5.27 -8.41
CA GLY A 61 -0.46 5.83 -7.39
C GLY A 61 -1.13 5.84 -6.02
N ASP A 62 -0.65 6.70 -5.14
CA ASP A 62 -1.08 6.73 -3.75
C ASP A 62 -2.12 7.83 -3.49
N VAL A 63 -2.87 7.69 -2.39
CA VAL A 63 -3.85 8.68 -1.93
C VAL A 63 -3.59 9.00 -0.46
N GLU A 64 -3.66 10.28 -0.13
CA GLU A 64 -3.47 10.81 1.22
C GLU A 64 -4.72 11.55 1.66
N LEU A 65 -5.08 11.43 2.93
CA LEU A 65 -6.27 12.03 3.51
C LEU A 65 -5.94 12.95 4.66
N HIS A 66 -6.54 14.14 4.65
CA HIS A 66 -6.51 15.05 5.78
C HIS A 66 -7.89 15.64 6.05
N VAL A 67 -8.17 15.99 7.31
CA VAL A 67 -9.40 16.76 7.59
C VAL A 67 -9.38 18.10 6.85
N ARG A 68 -8.21 18.73 6.76
CA ARG A 68 -8.00 20.00 6.08
C ARG A 68 -6.78 19.93 5.18
N SER A 69 -6.82 20.59 4.03
CA SER A 69 -5.67 20.62 3.11
C SER A 69 -4.38 21.20 3.70
N SER A 70 -4.49 22.10 4.68
CA SER A 70 -3.35 22.62 5.44
C SER A 70 -2.59 21.55 6.23
N GLY A 71 -3.22 20.39 6.52
CA GLY A 71 -2.62 19.23 7.16
C GLY A 71 -1.36 18.73 6.45
N TRP A 72 -1.35 18.77 5.11
CA TRP A 72 -0.20 18.39 4.29
C TRP A 72 1.11 19.05 4.70
N GLN A 73 1.05 20.36 4.98
CA GLN A 73 2.23 21.11 5.42
C GLN A 73 2.48 20.98 6.91
N ALA A 74 1.41 20.96 7.71
CA ALA A 74 1.50 20.84 9.16
C ALA A 74 2.18 19.54 9.61
N HIS A 75 1.94 18.44 8.88
CA HIS A 75 2.56 17.14 9.13
C HIS A 75 3.92 16.97 8.45
N GLY A 76 4.36 17.93 7.63
CA GLY A 76 5.68 17.90 6.99
C GLY A 76 5.77 17.05 5.72
N HIS A 77 4.66 16.53 5.20
CA HIS A 77 4.65 15.63 4.04
C HIS A 77 5.20 16.28 2.76
N HIS A 78 5.06 17.61 2.61
CA HIS A 78 5.70 18.38 1.54
C HIS A 78 7.23 18.28 1.45
N ARG A 79 7.90 17.66 2.44
CA ARG A 79 9.36 17.44 2.47
C ARG A 79 9.73 15.95 2.54
N ASP A 80 8.74 15.06 2.47
CA ASP A 80 8.94 13.64 2.65
C ASP A 80 8.82 12.92 1.28
N PRO A 81 9.93 12.37 0.75
CA PRO A 81 9.93 11.70 -0.55
C PRO A 81 9.07 10.44 -0.60
N ARG A 82 8.64 9.89 0.56
CA ARG A 82 7.71 8.75 0.60
C ARG A 82 6.36 9.05 -0.06
N TYR A 83 6.02 10.33 -0.22
CA TYR A 83 4.77 10.76 -0.84
C TYR A 83 4.92 11.14 -2.32
N ASN A 84 6.10 10.98 -2.93
CA ASN A 84 6.31 11.35 -4.34
C ASN A 84 5.52 10.44 -5.34
N GLY A 85 4.86 9.38 -4.84
CA GLY A 85 3.91 8.54 -5.58
C GLY A 85 2.45 8.98 -5.50
N LEU A 86 2.15 10.08 -4.79
CA LEU A 86 0.79 10.57 -4.58
C LEU A 86 0.14 11.04 -5.89
N ILE A 87 -1.07 10.59 -6.16
CA ILE A 87 -1.86 11.01 -7.34
C ILE A 87 -3.12 11.80 -6.96
N LEU A 88 -3.52 11.78 -5.69
CA LEU A 88 -4.69 12.50 -5.20
C LEU A 88 -4.53 12.83 -3.71
N HIS A 89 -4.85 14.06 -3.32
CA HIS A 89 -4.97 14.46 -1.92
C HIS A 89 -6.46 14.69 -1.60
N VAL A 90 -7.05 13.83 -0.78
CA VAL A 90 -8.47 13.92 -0.42
C VAL A 90 -8.60 14.64 0.91
N VAL A 91 -9.47 15.65 0.97
CA VAL A 91 -9.65 16.45 2.18
C VAL A 91 -11.13 16.60 2.50
N MET A 92 -11.49 16.69 3.78
CA MET A 92 -12.87 17.05 4.12
C MET A 92 -13.14 18.51 3.71
N TRP A 93 -12.22 19.40 4.06
CA TRP A 93 -12.29 20.82 3.73
C TRP A 93 -11.01 21.33 3.07
N HIS A 94 -11.17 22.01 1.93
CA HIS A 94 -10.06 22.67 1.23
C HIS A 94 -9.91 24.10 1.77
N ASP A 95 -8.89 24.31 2.60
CA ASP A 95 -8.62 25.55 3.34
C ASP A 95 -7.33 26.27 2.90
N LYS A 96 -6.63 25.72 1.90
CA LYS A 96 -5.40 26.27 1.34
C LYS A 96 -5.51 26.32 -0.18
N GLU A 97 -5.40 27.51 -0.75
CA GLU A 97 -5.50 27.68 -2.21
C GLU A 97 -4.40 26.92 -2.97
N GLY A 98 -4.76 26.42 -4.16
CA GLY A 98 -3.88 25.69 -5.06
C GLY A 98 -3.81 24.18 -4.82
N PRO A 99 -3.04 23.46 -5.67
CA PRO A 99 -2.82 22.04 -5.54
C PRO A 99 -1.86 21.71 -4.39
N THR A 100 -1.83 20.44 -4.00
CA THR A 100 -0.77 19.91 -3.12
C THR A 100 0.55 19.91 -3.88
N VAL A 101 1.63 20.40 -3.27
CA VAL A 101 2.98 20.34 -3.84
C VAL A 101 3.79 19.29 -3.09
N LEU A 102 4.34 18.33 -3.83
CA LEU A 102 5.19 17.26 -3.32
C LEU A 102 6.63 17.74 -3.11
N GLU A 103 7.44 16.89 -2.47
CA GLU A 103 8.85 17.17 -2.26
C GLU A 103 9.61 17.31 -3.59
N ASP A 104 9.29 16.47 -4.60
CA ASP A 104 9.89 16.54 -5.94
C ASP A 104 9.36 17.69 -6.83
N GLY A 105 8.51 18.56 -6.28
CA GLY A 105 7.94 19.71 -6.96
C GLY A 105 6.73 19.41 -7.84
N LYS A 106 6.30 18.13 -7.98
CA LYS A 106 5.05 17.81 -8.68
C LYS A 106 3.85 18.36 -7.91
N THR A 107 2.82 18.72 -8.67
CA THR A 107 1.53 19.13 -8.14
C THR A 107 0.53 17.97 -8.17
N VAL A 108 -0.20 17.79 -7.09
CA VAL A 108 -1.23 16.77 -6.92
C VAL A 108 -2.58 17.44 -6.74
N PRO A 109 -3.63 17.00 -7.47
CA PRO A 109 -4.96 17.54 -7.32
C PRO A 109 -5.53 17.28 -5.92
N VAL A 110 -6.34 18.23 -5.43
CA VAL A 110 -7.01 18.14 -4.14
C VAL A 110 -8.50 17.87 -4.36
N LEU A 111 -9.04 16.82 -3.75
CA LEU A 111 -10.48 16.54 -3.75
C LEU A 111 -11.11 17.00 -2.43
N PRO A 112 -11.96 18.05 -2.42
CA PRO A 112 -12.85 18.31 -1.29
C PRO A 112 -13.98 17.29 -1.26
N LEU A 113 -14.02 16.46 -0.22
CA LEU A 113 -14.92 15.31 -0.12
C LEU A 113 -16.32 15.68 0.36
N TYR A 114 -16.47 16.72 1.20
CA TYR A 114 -17.73 17.10 1.82
C TYR A 114 -18.93 17.21 0.86
N PRO A 115 -18.82 17.83 -0.34
CA PRO A 115 -19.92 17.91 -1.29
C PRO A 115 -20.49 16.55 -1.72
N TYR A 116 -19.66 15.51 -1.70
CA TYR A 116 -20.03 14.14 -2.10
C TYR A 116 -20.62 13.31 -0.95
N LEU A 117 -20.63 13.86 0.26
CA LEU A 117 -21.17 13.24 1.47
C LEU A 117 -22.50 13.86 1.91
N GLU A 118 -22.87 15.01 1.35
CA GLU A 118 -24.08 15.74 1.71
C GLU A 118 -25.33 14.88 1.44
N GLY A 119 -26.14 14.68 2.49
CA GLY A 119 -27.35 13.86 2.46
C GLY A 119 -27.12 12.36 2.69
N LEU A 120 -25.89 11.92 2.94
CA LEU A 120 -25.58 10.54 3.32
C LEU A 120 -25.42 10.43 4.85
N GLU A 121 -25.84 9.30 5.41
CA GLU A 121 -25.58 8.93 6.81
C GLU A 121 -24.15 8.39 6.98
N TRP A 122 -23.15 9.10 6.45
CA TRP A 122 -21.75 8.62 6.38
C TRP A 122 -21.08 8.50 7.76
N PHE A 123 -21.60 9.15 8.79
CA PHE A 123 -21.16 8.93 10.18
C PHE A 123 -21.46 7.51 10.67
N SER A 124 -22.49 6.86 10.14
CA SER A 124 -22.81 5.45 10.46
C SER A 124 -21.75 4.48 9.96
N LEU A 125 -20.90 4.90 9.01
CA LEU A 125 -19.72 4.14 8.58
C LEU A 125 -18.70 3.99 9.70
N LEU A 126 -18.88 4.62 10.86
CA LEU A 126 -18.14 4.29 12.08
C LEU A 126 -18.38 2.84 12.55
N ALA A 127 -19.45 2.18 12.11
CA ALA A 127 -19.85 0.86 12.60
C ALA A 127 -19.46 -0.34 11.71
N ALA A 128 -19.10 -0.14 10.43
CA ALA A 128 -18.85 -1.25 9.51
C ALA A 128 -17.39 -1.33 9.03
N PRO A 129 -16.71 -2.46 9.21
CA PRO A 129 -15.50 -2.82 8.47
C PRO A 129 -15.85 -4.01 7.58
N ASP A 130 -16.27 -3.78 6.35
CA ASP A 130 -16.34 -4.89 5.41
C ASP A 130 -15.68 -4.48 4.11
N GLU A 131 -14.52 -5.09 3.88
CA GLU A 131 -13.79 -5.02 2.63
C GLU A 131 -14.73 -5.41 1.48
N PRO A 132 -14.56 -4.87 0.26
CA PRO A 132 -15.39 -5.20 -0.90
C PRO A 132 -15.45 -6.70 -1.25
N CYS A 133 -14.57 -7.51 -0.65
CA CYS A 133 -14.51 -8.96 -0.78
C CYS A 133 -15.18 -9.75 0.37
N HIS A 134 -15.73 -9.10 1.40
CA HIS A 134 -16.30 -9.80 2.56
C HIS A 134 -17.46 -10.75 2.17
N ASP A 135 -18.22 -10.37 1.14
CA ASP A 135 -19.36 -11.12 0.60
C ASP A 135 -19.06 -11.83 -0.73
N LEU A 136 -17.78 -11.92 -1.11
CA LEU A 136 -17.40 -12.47 -2.41
C LEU A 136 -17.84 -13.94 -2.57
N GLY A 137 -17.75 -14.73 -1.49
CA GLY A 137 -18.26 -16.10 -1.45
C GLY A 137 -19.78 -16.18 -1.64
N ALA A 138 -20.53 -15.24 -1.05
CA ALA A 138 -21.98 -15.16 -1.24
C ALA A 138 -22.36 -14.70 -2.66
N ARG A 139 -21.56 -13.82 -3.28
CA ARG A 139 -21.82 -13.25 -4.61
C ARG A 139 -21.41 -14.16 -5.77
N LEU A 140 -20.27 -14.84 -5.65
CA LEU A 140 -19.67 -15.64 -6.73
C LEU A 140 -19.71 -17.14 -6.46
N GLY A 141 -19.95 -17.55 -5.21
CA GLY A 141 -19.87 -18.93 -4.75
C GLY A 141 -18.47 -19.32 -4.31
N ASP A 142 -18.37 -20.05 -3.19
CA ASP A 142 -17.09 -20.45 -2.59
C ASP A 142 -16.19 -21.26 -3.54
N GLY A 143 -16.77 -22.04 -4.45
CA GLY A 143 -16.01 -22.79 -5.45
C GLY A 143 -15.27 -21.89 -6.45
N VAL A 144 -15.94 -20.87 -6.96
CA VAL A 144 -15.34 -19.89 -7.89
C VAL A 144 -14.26 -19.08 -7.20
N VAL A 145 -14.50 -18.66 -5.95
CA VAL A 145 -13.48 -17.98 -5.14
C VAL A 145 -12.28 -18.89 -4.88
N GLY A 146 -12.51 -20.17 -4.57
CA GLY A 146 -11.47 -21.18 -4.40
C GLY A 146 -10.59 -21.32 -5.64
N GLU A 147 -11.20 -21.50 -6.82
CA GLU A 147 -10.46 -21.61 -8.09
C GLU A 147 -9.63 -20.34 -8.40
N LEU A 148 -10.18 -19.15 -8.12
CA LEU A 148 -9.46 -17.88 -8.27
C LEU A 148 -8.25 -17.81 -7.33
N LEU A 149 -8.42 -18.20 -6.07
CA LEU A 149 -7.35 -18.20 -5.07
C LEU A 149 -6.28 -19.25 -5.40
N ASP A 150 -6.67 -20.43 -5.86
CA ASP A 150 -5.76 -21.48 -6.31
C ASP A 150 -4.95 -21.03 -7.52
N GLY A 151 -5.60 -20.44 -8.53
CA GLY A 151 -4.92 -19.89 -9.71
C GLY A 151 -3.93 -18.77 -9.35
N ALA A 152 -4.32 -17.86 -8.46
CA ALA A 152 -3.43 -16.81 -7.96
C ALA A 152 -2.28 -17.36 -7.12
N GLY A 153 -2.55 -18.35 -6.27
CA GLY A 153 -1.59 -19.05 -5.42
C GLY A 153 -0.54 -19.78 -6.25
N GLU A 154 -0.97 -20.54 -7.25
CA GLU A 154 -0.10 -21.26 -8.17
C GLU A 154 0.78 -20.32 -8.99
N LYS A 155 0.23 -19.21 -9.50
CA LYS A 155 1.01 -18.17 -10.19
C LYS A 155 2.09 -17.58 -9.27
N ARG A 156 1.73 -17.27 -8.02
CA ARG A 156 2.67 -16.75 -7.01
C ARG A 156 3.74 -17.79 -6.65
N PHE A 157 3.36 -19.06 -6.52
CA PHE A 157 4.27 -20.17 -6.24
C PHE A 157 5.30 -20.33 -7.36
N ARG A 158 4.86 -20.40 -8.62
CA ARG A 158 5.76 -20.50 -9.78
C ARG A 158 6.71 -19.31 -9.90
N ALA A 159 6.22 -18.10 -9.67
CA ALA A 159 7.08 -16.91 -9.67
C ALA A 159 8.19 -17.01 -8.60
N LYS A 160 7.84 -17.50 -7.39
CA LYS A 160 8.83 -17.74 -6.32
C LYS A 160 9.80 -18.85 -6.71
N ALA A 161 9.32 -20.00 -7.20
CA ALA A 161 10.15 -21.12 -7.62
C ALA A 161 11.12 -20.73 -8.76
N GLY A 162 10.65 -19.97 -9.75
CA GLY A 162 11.47 -19.48 -10.86
C GLY A 162 12.64 -18.60 -10.38
N ARG A 163 12.45 -17.80 -9.32
CA ARG A 163 13.54 -17.04 -8.70
C ARG A 163 14.63 -17.97 -8.15
N PHE A 164 14.24 -19.00 -7.39
CA PHE A 164 15.20 -19.97 -6.85
C PHE A 164 15.92 -20.73 -7.98
N GLN A 165 15.21 -21.13 -9.04
CA GLN A 165 15.81 -21.79 -10.19
C GLN A 165 16.86 -20.92 -10.89
N ALA A 166 16.57 -19.62 -11.08
CA ALA A 166 17.51 -18.69 -11.68
C ALA A 166 18.77 -18.51 -10.81
N GLU A 167 18.62 -18.44 -9.49
CA GLU A 167 19.75 -18.31 -8.56
C GLU A 167 20.60 -19.58 -8.48
N LEU A 168 19.98 -20.76 -8.53
CA LEU A 168 20.67 -22.06 -8.56
C LEU A 168 21.54 -22.26 -9.80
N ALA A 169 21.32 -21.49 -10.88
CA ALA A 169 22.18 -21.54 -12.06
C ALA A 169 23.56 -20.90 -11.84
N ILE A 170 23.71 -20.05 -10.82
CA ILE A 170 24.92 -19.25 -10.57
C ILE A 170 25.47 -19.37 -9.14
N LYS A 171 24.75 -20.02 -8.22
CA LYS A 171 25.12 -20.19 -6.81
C LYS A 171 24.92 -21.63 -6.37
N GLU A 172 25.65 -22.05 -5.34
CA GLU A 172 25.42 -23.34 -4.68
C GLU A 172 24.08 -23.37 -3.93
N GLY A 173 23.46 -24.54 -3.88
CA GLY A 173 22.11 -24.71 -3.32
C GLY A 173 21.97 -24.28 -1.86
N GLU A 174 22.98 -24.50 -1.03
CA GLU A 174 22.98 -24.09 0.37
C GLU A 174 22.92 -22.57 0.52
N GLN A 175 23.66 -21.83 -0.31
CA GLN A 175 23.64 -20.36 -0.31
C GLN A 175 22.29 -19.82 -0.79
N VAL A 176 21.72 -20.41 -1.85
CA VAL A 176 20.39 -20.02 -2.35
C VAL A 176 19.31 -20.27 -1.29
N LEU A 177 19.37 -21.42 -0.62
CA LEU A 177 18.44 -21.74 0.47
C LEU A 177 18.58 -20.75 1.63
N TYR A 178 19.82 -20.46 2.05
CA TYR A 178 20.11 -19.52 3.13
C TYR A 178 19.60 -18.11 2.82
N GLU A 179 19.88 -17.55 1.65
CA GLU A 179 19.34 -16.25 1.22
C GLU A 179 17.81 -16.26 1.20
N GLY A 180 17.20 -17.34 0.69
CA GLY A 180 15.75 -17.53 0.68
C GLY A 180 15.12 -17.55 2.08
N MET A 181 15.76 -18.21 3.05
CA MET A 181 15.33 -18.24 4.45
C MET A 181 15.46 -16.86 5.10
N MET A 182 16.58 -16.16 4.87
CA MET A 182 16.80 -14.82 5.39
C MET A 182 15.77 -13.84 4.83
N GLY A 183 15.47 -13.91 3.54
CA GLY A 183 14.40 -13.11 2.94
C GLY A 183 13.01 -13.38 3.55
N ALA A 184 12.73 -14.64 3.93
CA ALA A 184 11.49 -14.96 4.62
C ALA A 184 11.45 -14.38 6.06
N LEU A 185 12.56 -14.46 6.78
CA LEU A 185 12.72 -13.88 8.14
C LEU A 185 12.65 -12.35 8.14
N GLY A 186 13.02 -11.71 7.02
CA GLY A 186 12.87 -10.27 6.84
C GLY A 186 11.41 -9.80 6.70
N TYR A 187 10.45 -10.72 6.48
CA TYR A 187 9.05 -10.42 6.18
C TYR A 187 8.90 -9.37 5.06
N SER A 188 7.71 -8.79 4.87
CA SER A 188 7.49 -7.78 3.82
C SER A 188 8.43 -6.58 3.91
N ARG A 189 8.80 -6.17 5.13
CA ARG A 189 9.49 -4.89 5.40
C ARG A 189 11.00 -4.96 5.20
N ASN A 190 11.63 -6.08 5.56
CA ASN A 190 13.09 -6.20 5.58
C ASN A 190 13.63 -7.32 4.69
N LYS A 191 12.79 -7.90 3.82
CA LYS A 191 13.18 -8.98 2.92
C LYS A 191 14.48 -8.66 2.17
N GLU A 192 14.53 -7.53 1.47
CA GLU A 192 15.70 -7.16 0.66
C GLU A 192 16.95 -6.94 1.50
N SER A 193 16.82 -6.25 2.63
CA SER A 193 17.90 -6.03 3.59
C SER A 193 18.47 -7.33 4.15
N PHE A 194 17.60 -8.30 4.47
CA PHE A 194 18.02 -9.61 4.98
C PHE A 194 18.65 -10.48 3.88
N GLU A 195 18.12 -10.44 2.65
CA GLU A 195 18.74 -11.11 1.51
C GLU A 195 20.11 -10.50 1.19
N GLU A 196 20.28 -9.18 1.31
CA GLU A 196 21.57 -8.51 1.14
C GLU A 196 22.56 -8.87 2.25
N LEU A 197 22.10 -8.91 3.50
CA LEU A 197 22.92 -9.38 4.61
C LEU A 197 23.41 -10.81 4.37
N ALA A 198 22.53 -11.70 3.89
CA ALA A 198 22.85 -13.08 3.57
C ALA A 198 23.86 -13.23 2.42
N ARG A 199 23.83 -12.32 1.44
CA ARG A 199 24.86 -12.25 0.38
C ARG A 199 26.20 -11.78 0.91
N ARG A 200 26.22 -10.81 1.83
CA ARG A 200 27.45 -10.28 2.45
C ARG A 200 28.05 -11.20 3.48
N MET A 201 27.24 -12.06 4.09
CA MET A 201 27.66 -13.08 5.06
C MET A 201 27.29 -14.49 4.53
N PRO A 202 28.01 -15.04 3.54
CA PRO A 202 27.69 -16.34 2.97
C PRO A 202 27.62 -17.46 4.01
N VAL A 203 26.76 -18.46 3.77
CA VAL A 203 26.50 -19.55 4.72
C VAL A 203 27.78 -20.26 5.17
N LYS A 204 28.73 -20.50 4.25
CA LYS A 204 30.03 -21.10 4.56
C LYS A 204 30.88 -20.30 5.55
N VAL A 205 30.75 -18.97 5.55
CA VAL A 205 31.43 -18.10 6.54
C VAL A 205 30.83 -18.31 7.92
N LEU A 206 29.50 -18.37 8.01
CA LEU A 206 28.80 -18.62 9.27
C LEU A 206 29.11 -20.02 9.84
N GLU A 207 29.16 -21.02 8.98
CA GLU A 207 29.57 -22.37 9.36
C GLU A 207 30.98 -22.38 9.93
N HIS A 208 31.94 -21.71 9.28
CA HIS A 208 33.31 -21.63 9.78
C HIS A 208 33.38 -21.01 11.19
N ILE A 209 32.67 -19.90 11.41
CA ILE A 209 32.60 -19.22 12.72
C ILE A 209 31.97 -20.14 13.77
N ALA A 210 30.86 -20.80 13.44
CA ALA A 210 30.15 -21.69 14.37
C ALA A 210 30.99 -22.90 14.79
N HIS A 211 31.75 -23.47 13.85
CA HIS A 211 32.68 -24.58 14.13
C HIS A 211 33.90 -24.12 14.96
N GLY A 212 34.43 -22.92 14.72
CA GLY A 212 35.49 -22.32 15.53
C GLY A 212 35.07 -22.09 16.99
N ALA A 213 33.92 -21.47 17.20
CA ALA A 213 33.37 -21.22 18.54
C ALA A 213 33.02 -22.50 19.32
N SER A 214 32.69 -23.60 18.62
CA SER A 214 32.40 -24.89 19.24
C SER A 214 33.67 -25.63 19.71
N ARG A 215 34.84 -25.32 19.15
CA ARG A 215 36.13 -25.89 19.57
C ARG A 215 36.69 -25.19 20.81
N GLU A 216 36.51 -23.88 20.95
CA GLU A 216 36.91 -23.13 22.15
C GLU A 216 36.10 -23.48 23.41
N LYS A 217 34.82 -23.89 23.27
CA LYS A 217 33.99 -24.30 24.43
C LYS A 217 34.28 -25.72 24.95
N ARG A 218 35.15 -26.49 24.30
CA ARG A 218 35.48 -27.88 24.64
C ARG A 218 36.92 -28.08 25.15
N GLY A 219 37.73 -27.03 25.20
CA GLY A 219 39.05 -27.01 25.85
C GLY A 219 38.98 -26.30 27.18
#